data_AF-A0A839EXL9-F1
#
_entry.id   AF-A0A839EXL9-F1
#
_cell.length_a   1.000
_cell.length_b   1.000
_cell.length_c   1.000
_cell.angle_alpha   90.00
_cell.angle_beta   90.00
_cell.angle_gamma   90.00
#
_symmetry.space_group_name_H-M   'P 1'
#
loop_
_entity.id
_entity.type
_entity.pdbx_description
1 polymer ?
#
loop_
_entity_poly.entity_id
_entity_poly.type
_entity_poly.pdbx_seq_one_letter_code
_entity_poly.pdbx_strand_id
1 'polypeptide(L)'
;MALDTCISAFLALDANDPDSAPAALDTCMRVLLDPVLWQWAVGVTLGCAVVGLVIGWARGRWLAGLLWGAALGPIGWAVVLLSKSGLVECPECGKGNVPRAKACRHCGVNLAAVAARSERSTLKRVDRNRGW
;
A
#
# COMPACT_ATOMS: atom_id res chain seq x y z
N MET A 1 -30.82 14.68 -6.47
CA MET A 1 -31.33 15.86 -5.73
C MET A 1 -30.26 16.92 -5.48
N ALA A 2 -29.10 16.61 -4.86
CA ALA A 2 -28.06 17.64 -4.63
C ALA A 2 -27.13 17.91 -5.85
N LEU A 3 -26.91 16.90 -6.69
CA LEU A 3 -26.18 17.05 -7.96
C LEU A 3 -26.99 17.87 -8.98
N ASP A 4 -28.31 17.67 -9.01
CA ASP A 4 -29.22 18.40 -9.91
C ASP A 4 -29.21 19.90 -9.63
N THR A 5 -29.18 20.31 -8.35
CA THR A 5 -29.12 21.72 -7.94
C THR A 5 -27.82 22.43 -8.36
N CYS A 6 -26.70 21.72 -8.32
CA CYS A 6 -25.41 22.29 -8.77
C CYS A 6 -25.35 22.37 -10.31
N ILE A 7 -25.88 21.37 -11.00
CA ILE A 7 -25.98 21.38 -12.48
C ILE A 7 -26.89 22.53 -12.93
N SER A 8 -28.03 22.75 -12.28
CA SER A 8 -28.90 23.89 -12.61
C SER A 8 -28.26 25.25 -12.34
N ALA A 9 -27.44 25.38 -11.29
CA ALA A 9 -26.71 26.62 -11.00
C ALA A 9 -25.62 26.90 -12.04
N PHE A 10 -24.93 25.87 -12.53
CA PHE A 10 -23.96 25.99 -13.63
C PHE A 10 -24.62 26.28 -14.98
N LEU A 11 -25.82 25.75 -15.23
CA LEU A 11 -26.57 26.03 -16.46
C LEU A 11 -27.15 27.45 -16.48
N ALA A 12 -27.32 28.07 -15.31
CA ALA A 12 -27.76 29.46 -15.16
C ALA A 12 -26.60 30.47 -15.12
N LEU A 13 -25.36 30.03 -15.37
CA LEU A 13 -24.17 30.88 -15.34
C LEU A 13 -24.20 31.85 -16.54
N ASP A 14 -24.34 33.14 -16.27
CA ASP A 14 -24.27 34.18 -17.30
C ASP A 14 -22.83 34.74 -17.36
N ALA A 15 -22.21 34.64 -18.54
CA ALA A 15 -20.85 35.10 -18.76
C ALA A 15 -20.71 36.63 -18.71
N ASN A 16 -21.82 37.37 -18.83
CA ASN A 16 -21.83 38.84 -18.78
C ASN A 16 -22.02 39.41 -17.37
N ASP A 17 -22.32 38.57 -16.37
CA ASP A 17 -22.66 39.01 -15.02
C ASP A 17 -21.62 38.48 -14.00
N PRO A 18 -20.65 39.31 -13.55
CA PRO A 18 -19.50 38.85 -12.77
C PRO A 18 -19.86 38.33 -11.37
N ASP A 19 -21.05 38.65 -10.87
CA ASP A 19 -21.52 38.27 -9.53
C ASP A 19 -22.24 36.91 -9.51
N SER A 20 -22.59 36.36 -10.68
CA SER A 20 -23.28 35.06 -10.80
C SER A 20 -22.35 33.85 -10.55
N ALA A 21 -21.08 33.97 -10.92
CA ALA A 21 -20.07 32.95 -10.76
C ALA A 21 -19.77 32.55 -9.29
N PRO A 22 -19.52 33.50 -8.35
CA PRO A 22 -19.28 33.15 -6.96
C PRO A 22 -20.49 32.51 -6.27
N ALA A 23 -21.72 32.91 -6.62
CA ALA A 23 -22.95 32.35 -6.07
C ALA A 23 -23.18 30.89 -6.49
N ALA A 24 -22.94 30.56 -7.76
CA ALA A 24 -22.99 29.18 -8.25
C ALA A 24 -21.92 28.30 -7.58
N LEU A 25 -20.70 28.84 -7.41
CA LEU A 25 -19.60 28.17 -6.71
C LEU A 25 -19.92 27.85 -5.24
N ASP A 26 -20.51 28.78 -4.49
CA ASP A 26 -20.88 28.59 -3.08
C ASP A 26 -21.92 27.47 -2.92
N THR A 27 -22.93 27.46 -3.81
CA THR A 27 -23.99 26.44 -3.82
C THR A 27 -23.42 25.05 -4.10
N CYS A 28 -22.49 24.95 -5.06
CA CYS A 28 -21.83 23.69 -5.37
C CYS A 28 -20.83 23.26 -4.28
N MET A 29 -20.08 24.19 -3.67
CA MET A 29 -19.16 23.88 -2.58
C MET A 29 -19.88 23.29 -1.37
N ARG A 30 -21.05 23.81 -1.00
CA ARG A 30 -21.83 23.25 0.11
C ARG A 30 -22.22 21.79 -0.10
N VAL A 31 -22.52 21.40 -1.34
CA VAL A 31 -22.86 20.01 -1.69
C VAL A 31 -21.59 19.15 -1.74
N LEU A 32 -20.48 19.68 -2.27
CA LEU A 32 -19.21 18.95 -2.34
C LEU A 32 -18.58 18.71 -0.96
N LEU A 33 -18.73 19.66 -0.04
CA LEU A 33 -18.27 19.59 1.34
C LEU A 33 -19.37 19.10 2.30
N ASP A 34 -20.39 18.40 1.79
CA ASP A 34 -21.43 17.87 2.65
C ASP A 34 -20.80 16.93 3.70
N PRO A 35 -20.97 17.23 5.01
CA PRO A 35 -20.26 16.54 6.08
C PRO A 35 -20.64 15.07 6.18
N VAL A 36 -21.85 14.69 5.75
CA VAL A 36 -22.31 13.30 5.79
C VAL A 36 -21.60 12.47 4.72
N LEU A 37 -21.47 13.00 3.49
CA LEU A 37 -20.70 12.38 2.41
C LEU A 37 -19.23 12.22 2.79
N TRP A 38 -18.65 13.24 3.41
CA TRP A 38 -17.27 13.21 3.89
C TRP A 38 -17.05 12.21 5.01
N GLN A 39 -17.99 12.04 5.94
CA GLN A 39 -17.89 11.02 6.99
C GLN A 39 -17.86 9.60 6.42
N TRP A 40 -18.70 9.30 5.43
CA TRP A 40 -18.69 8.01 4.74
C TRP A 40 -17.41 7.80 3.93
N ALA A 41 -16.98 8.83 3.18
CA ALA A 41 -15.74 8.78 2.42
C ALA A 41 -14.54 8.52 3.34
N VAL A 42 -14.39 9.28 4.42
CA VAL A 42 -13.30 9.10 5.40
C VAL A 42 -13.41 7.75 6.10
N GLY A 43 -14.61 7.32 6.51
CA GLY A 43 -14.82 6.02 7.16
C GLY A 43 -14.42 4.84 6.28
N VAL A 44 -14.80 4.85 5.00
CA VAL A 44 -14.41 3.84 4.01
C VAL A 44 -12.89 3.89 3.76
N THR A 45 -12.32 5.08 3.63
CA THR A 45 -10.88 5.26 3.41
C THR A 45 -10.08 4.75 4.60
N LEU A 46 -10.53 5.04 5.83
CA LEU A 46 -9.91 4.60 7.06
C LEU A 46 -10.02 3.07 7.23
N GLY A 47 -11.19 2.50 6.92
CA GLY A 47 -11.38 1.04 6.89
C GLY A 47 -10.42 0.36 5.92
N CYS A 48 -10.30 0.87 4.70
CA CYS A 48 -9.33 0.38 3.71
C CYS A 48 -7.88 0.56 4.17
N ALA A 49 -7.54 1.68 4.82
CA ALA A 49 -6.21 1.93 5.35
C ALA A 49 -5.83 0.93 6.45
N VAL A 50 -6.78 0.59 7.34
CA VAL A 50 -6.58 -0.43 8.37
C VAL A 50 -6.37 -1.81 7.75
N VAL A 51 -7.17 -2.18 6.75
CA VAL A 51 -7.00 -3.47 6.04
C VAL A 51 -5.65 -3.52 5.31
N GLY A 52 -5.25 -2.44 4.64
CA GLY A 52 -3.95 -2.30 3.99
C GLY A 52 -2.78 -2.39 4.98
N LEU A 53 -2.94 -1.83 6.18
CA LEU A 53 -1.98 -1.94 7.27
C LEU A 53 -1.83 -3.39 7.76
N VAL A 54 -2.95 -4.09 7.98
CA VAL A 54 -2.96 -5.50 8.42
C VAL A 54 -2.27 -6.40 7.38
N ILE A 55 -2.56 -6.21 6.09
CA ILE A 55 -1.92 -6.97 5.00
C ILE A 55 -0.44 -6.61 4.85
N GLY A 56 -0.09 -5.33 4.95
CA GLY A 56 1.29 -4.84 4.88
C GLY A 56 2.15 -5.32 6.06
N TRP A 57 1.54 -5.49 7.23
CA TRP A 57 2.20 -6.03 8.43
C TRP A 57 2.59 -7.50 8.23
N ALA A 58 1.74 -8.30 7.58
CA ALA A 58 2.04 -9.70 7.25
C ALA A 58 3.21 -9.86 6.25
N ARG A 59 3.48 -8.84 5.40
CA ARG A 59 4.50 -8.89 4.34
C ARG A 59 5.82 -8.16 4.67
N GLY A 60 5.97 -7.63 5.88
CA GLY A 60 7.23 -7.04 6.37
C GLY A 60 7.59 -5.64 5.82
N ARG A 61 6.64 -4.90 5.23
CA ARG A 61 6.81 -3.49 4.78
C ARG A 61 5.62 -2.62 5.20
N TRP A 62 5.53 -2.36 6.50
CA TRP A 62 4.48 -1.58 7.15
C TRP A 62 4.39 -0.13 6.65
N LEU A 63 5.51 0.54 6.34
CA LEU A 63 5.50 1.92 5.80
C LEU A 63 4.86 2.03 4.42
N ALA A 64 5.12 1.08 3.52
CA ALA A 64 4.64 1.17 2.14
C ALA A 64 3.13 0.93 2.04
N GLY A 65 2.61 -0.02 2.84
CA GLY A 65 1.16 -0.27 2.93
C GLY A 65 0.41 0.92 3.52
N LEU A 66 0.98 1.57 4.54
CA LEU A 66 0.40 2.75 5.17
C LEU A 66 0.45 3.98 4.25
N LEU A 67 1.61 4.28 3.64
CA LEU A 67 1.78 5.45 2.76
C LEU A 67 0.91 5.35 1.50
N TRP A 68 0.86 4.18 0.85
CA TRP A 68 0.05 4.02 -0.37
C TRP A 68 -1.45 3.85 -0.09
N GLY A 69 -1.82 3.20 1.01
CA GLY A 69 -3.21 3.12 1.45
C GLY A 69 -3.78 4.48 1.87
N ALA A 70 -2.97 5.31 2.55
CA ALA A 70 -3.37 6.65 2.97
C ALA A 70 -3.36 7.67 1.82
N ALA A 71 -2.41 7.58 0.87
CA ALA A 71 -2.28 8.57 -0.20
C ALA A 71 -3.28 8.38 -1.36
N LEU A 72 -3.75 7.16 -1.62
CA LEU A 72 -4.51 6.83 -2.84
C LEU A 72 -5.86 6.15 -2.58
N GLY A 73 -6.25 5.98 -1.32
CA GLY A 73 -7.50 5.33 -0.94
C GLY A 73 -7.64 3.93 -1.58
N PRO A 74 -8.77 3.62 -2.24
CA PRO A 74 -9.00 2.32 -2.86
C PRO A 74 -8.16 2.08 -4.13
N ILE A 75 -7.11 2.85 -4.42
CA ILE A 75 -6.11 2.49 -5.44
C ILE A 75 -4.82 1.97 -4.77
N GLY A 76 -4.59 2.31 -3.50
CA GLY A 76 -3.40 1.93 -2.75
C GLY A 76 -3.23 0.42 -2.54
N TRP A 77 -4.32 -0.33 -2.38
CA TRP A 77 -4.32 -1.80 -2.21
C TRP A 77 -3.75 -2.55 -3.43
N ALA A 78 -4.09 -2.14 -4.65
CA ALA A 78 -3.64 -2.81 -5.88
C ALA A 78 -2.11 -2.72 -6.03
N VAL A 79 -1.53 -1.58 -5.70
CA VAL A 79 -0.07 -1.35 -5.72
C VAL A 79 0.64 -2.18 -4.65
N VAL A 80 0.06 -2.30 -3.45
CA VAL A 80 0.61 -3.11 -2.36
C VAL A 80 0.54 -4.61 -2.67
N LEU A 81 -0.53 -5.07 -3.31
CA LEU A 81 -0.69 -6.47 -3.75
C LEU A 81 0.36 -6.85 -4.81
N LEU A 82 0.57 -5.99 -5.81
CA LEU A 82 1.56 -6.20 -6.88
C LEU A 82 3.02 -5.99 -6.42
N SER A 83 3.26 -5.36 -5.27
CA SER A 83 4.61 -5.07 -4.81
C SER A 83 5.32 -6.32 -4.29
N LYS A 84 6.55 -6.54 -4.79
CA LYS A 84 7.43 -7.65 -4.40
C LYS A 84 7.73 -7.63 -2.90
N SER A 85 7.58 -8.75 -2.20
CA SER A 85 7.83 -8.87 -0.75
C SER A 85 9.25 -8.44 -0.36
N GLY A 86 9.40 -7.82 0.82
CA GLY A 86 10.69 -7.42 1.39
C GLY A 86 11.35 -8.47 2.28
N LEU A 87 10.73 -9.64 2.41
CA LEU A 87 11.30 -10.78 3.12
C LEU A 87 12.46 -11.39 2.32
N VAL A 88 13.54 -11.70 3.01
CA VAL A 88 14.68 -12.45 2.46
C VAL A 88 14.41 -13.93 2.66
N GLU A 89 14.38 -14.70 1.58
CA GLU A 89 14.19 -16.15 1.64
C GLU A 89 15.46 -16.84 2.13
N CYS A 90 15.30 -17.80 3.03
CA CYS A 90 16.42 -18.61 3.49
C CYS A 90 16.83 -19.61 2.40
N PRO A 91 18.10 -19.65 1.96
CA PRO A 91 18.56 -20.54 0.90
C PRO A 91 18.59 -22.04 1.28
N GLU A 92 18.47 -22.36 2.57
CA GLU A 92 18.48 -23.76 3.05
C GLU A 92 17.06 -24.31 3.27
N CYS A 93 16.12 -23.49 3.78
CA CYS A 93 14.76 -23.95 4.10
C CYS A 93 13.64 -23.28 3.30
N GLY A 94 13.95 -22.30 2.46
CA GLY A 94 12.99 -21.57 1.63
C GLY A 94 12.04 -20.63 2.38
N LYS A 95 12.12 -20.53 3.71
CA LYS A 95 11.23 -19.66 4.50
C LYS A 95 11.70 -18.20 4.50
N GLY A 96 10.78 -17.25 4.40
CA GLY A 96 11.08 -15.82 4.44
C GLY A 96 11.44 -15.31 5.83
N ASN A 97 12.49 -14.50 5.92
CA ASN A 97 12.96 -13.83 7.13
C ASN A 97 12.97 -12.30 6.96
N VAL A 98 12.92 -11.60 8.09
CA VAL A 98 13.16 -10.16 8.10
C VAL A 98 14.55 -9.85 7.56
N PRO A 99 14.73 -8.79 6.76
CA PRO A 99 16.01 -8.50 6.08
C PRO A 99 17.19 -8.24 7.03
N ARG A 100 16.93 -7.93 8.31
CA ARG A 100 17.97 -7.76 9.36
C ARG A 100 18.22 -8.99 10.22
N ALA A 101 17.63 -10.15 9.91
CA ALA A 101 17.86 -11.37 10.68
C ALA A 101 19.29 -11.90 10.49
N LYS A 102 20.05 -12.08 11.58
CA LYS A 102 21.38 -12.71 11.55
C LYS A 102 21.30 -14.23 11.33
N ALA A 103 20.26 -14.86 11.88
CA ALA A 103 20.00 -16.28 11.77
C ALA A 103 18.55 -16.54 11.35
N CYS A 104 18.33 -17.64 10.63
CA CYS A 104 17.01 -18.06 10.22
C CYS A 104 16.18 -18.48 11.44
N ARG A 105 14.98 -17.92 11.60
CA ARG A 105 14.06 -18.28 12.69
C ARG A 105 13.52 -19.72 12.63
N HIS A 106 13.64 -20.39 11.48
CA HIS A 106 13.07 -21.73 11.27
C HIS A 106 14.13 -22.84 11.34
N CYS A 107 15.25 -22.67 10.64
CA CYS A 107 16.32 -23.68 10.60
C CYS A 107 17.61 -23.27 11.34
N GLY A 108 17.65 -22.08 11.94
CA GLY A 108 18.79 -21.61 12.74
C GLY A 108 20.05 -21.21 11.94
N VAL A 109 20.09 -21.40 10.62
CA VAL A 109 21.28 -21.11 9.82
C VAL A 109 21.60 -19.61 9.81
N ASN A 110 22.89 -19.27 9.86
CA ASN A 110 23.33 -17.89 9.79
C ASN A 110 23.16 -17.33 8.37
N LEU A 111 22.22 -16.41 8.18
CA LEU A 111 21.82 -15.92 6.86
C LEU A 111 22.95 -15.12 6.17
N ALA A 112 23.75 -14.37 6.94
CA ALA A 112 24.90 -13.64 6.42
C ALA A 112 26.01 -14.60 5.94
N ALA A 113 26.29 -15.65 6.72
CA ALA A 113 27.28 -16.65 6.37
C ALA A 113 26.87 -17.52 5.18
N VAL A 114 25.56 -17.73 4.95
CA VAL A 114 25.09 -18.46 3.77
C VAL A 114 25.09 -17.55 2.53
N ALA A 115 24.68 -16.28 2.67
CA ALA A 115 24.70 -15.32 1.57
C ALA A 115 26.12 -15.00 1.07
N ALA A 116 27.13 -15.02 1.96
CA ALA A 116 28.53 -14.78 1.60
C ALA A 116 29.25 -16.00 0.98
N ARG A 117 28.60 -17.17 0.90
CA ARG A 117 29.22 -18.36 0.30
C ARG A 117 29.24 -18.25 -1.23
N SER A 118 30.41 -18.48 -1.82
CA SER A 118 30.55 -18.58 -3.28
C SER A 118 29.94 -19.89 -3.80
N GLU A 119 29.41 -19.89 -5.02
CA GLU A 119 28.87 -21.10 -5.68
C GLU A 119 29.88 -22.27 -5.66
N ARG A 120 31.16 -21.97 -5.80
CA ARG A 120 32.26 -22.95 -5.72
C ARG A 120 32.35 -23.64 -4.36
N SER A 121 32.09 -22.92 -3.27
CA SER A 121 32.09 -23.49 -1.92
C SER A 121 30.88 -24.38 -1.66
N THR A 122 29.74 -24.08 -2.30
CA THR A 122 28.51 -24.87 -2.23
C THR A 122 28.69 -26.23 -2.93
N LEU A 123 29.25 -26.24 -4.14
CA LEU A 123 29.54 -27.48 -4.88
C LEU A 123 30.48 -28.41 -4.10
N LYS A 124 31.57 -27.87 -3.53
CA LYS A 124 32.53 -28.65 -2.74
C LYS A 124 31.92 -29.27 -1.48
N ARG A 125 30.82 -28.72 -0.96
CA ARG A 125 30.09 -29.30 0.18
C ARG A 125 29.21 -30.47 -0.27
N VAL A 126 28.52 -30.33 -1.40
CA VAL A 126 27.68 -31.41 -1.98
C VAL A 126 28.54 -32.63 -2.29
N ASP A 127 29.71 -32.44 -2.91
CA ASP A 127 30.63 -33.55 -3.19
C ASP A 127 31.12 -34.25 -1.92
N ARG A 128 31.46 -33.47 -0.89
CA ARG A 128 31.90 -34.03 0.41
C ARG A 128 30.78 -34.79 1.12
N ASN A 129 29.54 -34.33 0.99
CA ASN A 129 28.39 -34.98 1.60
C ASN A 129 27.93 -36.24 0.83
N ARG A 130 28.42 -36.44 -0.40
CA ARG A 130 28.24 -37.65 -1.22
C ARG A 130 29.43 -38.60 -1.15
N GLY A 131 30.43 -38.29 -0.33
CA GLY A 131 31.63 -39.12 -0.16
C GLY A 131 31.41 -40.25 0.83
N TRP A 132 31.08 -41.43 0.26
CA TRP A 132 31.08 -42.80 0.82
C TRP A 132 30.10 -43.09 1.95
#